data_AF-A0A895YDA7-F1
#
_entry.id   AF-A0A895YDA7-F1
#
_cell.length_a   1.000
_cell.length_b   1.000
_cell.length_c   1.000
_cell.angle_alpha   90.00
_cell.angle_beta   90.00
_cell.angle_gamma   90.00
#
_symmetry.space_group_name_H-M   'P 1'
#
loop_
_entity.id
_entity.type
_entity.pdbx_description
1 polymer ?
#
loop_
_entity_poly.entity_id
_entity_poly.type
_entity_poly.pdbx_seq_one_letter_code
_entity_poly.pdbx_strand_id
1 'polypeptide(L)'
;MSHPDPAPPRRVAVLGLGGTIAMTPTGDGGATPALSAADLIAAVPGLAETSIIVETVEVARLPGASLDFARLAATAATARKQIEAGASGAVVVQGTDTIEETAYLLDLLHDRPEPLVVTGAMRHPGLAGADGPANLLAAITTAAHPDARGQGVLVVISDEIHAARRVRKTHTSSPATFCSPDSGPLGRVVEGTPVLLSRLAARNVLPLADDVTWPQVGLLTITLGDDGRRWPALAEGYDGLVVAAFGAGHVPEATVPALADLARRLPVVLASRTGAGPVLSNTYGFPGSESDLLARGLIRAGFLDPYKARILLTVLLATTRDRDTITSAFAAAGGYADPDTWPWPPSQTTGFTVERDADARS
;
A
#
# COMPACT_ATOMS: atom_id res chain seq x y z
N MET A 1 40.48 -19.53 15.65
CA MET A 1 39.11 -19.45 15.11
C MET A 1 39.01 -18.09 14.43
N SER A 2 39.02 -18.06 13.10
CA SER A 2 38.86 -16.82 12.33
C SER A 2 37.43 -16.34 12.54
N HIS A 3 37.26 -15.19 13.19
CA HIS A 3 36.00 -14.46 13.09
C HIS A 3 35.77 -14.19 11.60
N PRO A 4 34.59 -14.52 11.05
CA PRO A 4 34.25 -14.05 9.71
C PRO A 4 34.37 -12.52 9.71
N ASP A 5 34.97 -11.95 8.67
CA ASP A 5 35.01 -10.51 8.48
C ASP A 5 33.58 -9.94 8.65
N PRO A 6 33.41 -8.81 9.36
CA PRO A 6 32.10 -8.20 9.49
C PRO A 6 31.55 -7.93 8.10
N ALA A 7 30.34 -8.42 7.83
CA ALA A 7 29.64 -8.12 6.58
C ALA A 7 29.65 -6.60 6.35
N PRO A 8 29.86 -6.15 5.11
CA PRO A 8 29.94 -4.72 4.83
C PRO A 8 28.68 -4.01 5.34
N PRO A 9 28.82 -2.80 5.91
CA PRO A 9 27.71 -2.11 6.55
C PRO A 9 26.58 -1.88 5.55
N ARG A 10 25.36 -2.18 5.98
CA ARG A 10 24.17 -2.05 5.13
C ARG A 10 23.66 -0.63 5.21
N ARG A 11 23.47 0.02 4.07
CA ARG A 11 22.98 1.39 4.02
C ARG A 11 21.46 1.40 3.84
N VAL A 12 20.74 2.18 4.65
CA VAL A 12 19.28 2.34 4.54
C VAL A 12 18.95 3.82 4.43
N ALA A 13 18.19 4.20 3.41
CA ALA A 13 17.70 5.56 3.26
C ALA A 13 16.37 5.74 4.03
N VAL A 14 16.28 6.77 4.87
CA VAL A 14 15.06 7.15 5.58
C VAL A 14 14.48 8.42 4.96
N LEU A 15 13.32 8.27 4.32
CA LEU A 15 12.59 9.31 3.61
C LEU A 15 11.50 9.89 4.52
N GLY A 16 11.66 11.15 4.91
CA GLY A 16 10.67 11.87 5.70
C GLY A 16 9.58 12.47 4.83
N LEU A 17 8.31 12.15 5.10
CA LEU A 17 7.13 12.84 4.57
C LEU A 17 6.41 13.72 5.63
N GLY A 18 6.76 13.56 6.91
CA GLY A 18 6.16 14.26 8.06
C GLY A 18 5.28 13.35 8.93
N GLY A 19 4.26 13.92 9.58
CA GLY A 19 3.27 13.17 10.37
C GLY A 19 3.57 12.97 11.87
N THR A 20 2.74 12.18 12.56
CA THR A 20 2.68 12.06 14.04
C THR A 20 4.00 11.76 14.73
N ILE A 21 4.83 10.92 14.10
CA ILE A 21 6.16 10.56 14.62
C ILE A 21 7.08 11.78 14.71
N ALA A 22 6.90 12.78 13.84
CA ALA A 22 7.62 14.03 13.82
C ALA A 22 6.93 15.17 14.62
N MET A 23 5.82 14.89 15.30
CA MET A 23 5.06 15.90 16.05
C MET A 23 5.61 16.06 17.47
N THR A 24 5.81 17.29 17.95
CA THR A 24 6.10 17.57 19.36
C THR A 24 4.90 18.21 20.05
N PRO A 25 4.71 17.97 21.35
CA PRO A 25 3.66 18.62 22.12
C PRO A 25 3.83 20.14 22.08
N THR A 26 2.73 20.87 21.89
CA THR A 26 2.66 22.31 22.11
C THR A 26 2.12 22.58 23.52
N GLY A 27 2.52 23.70 24.12
CA GLY A 27 2.18 24.02 25.53
C GLY A 27 0.68 24.17 25.83
N ASP A 28 -0.17 24.14 24.81
CA ASP A 28 -1.63 24.23 24.82
C ASP A 28 -2.33 22.86 24.61
N GLY A 29 -1.58 21.74 24.64
CA GLY A 29 -2.15 20.39 24.58
C GLY A 29 -2.36 19.83 23.15
N GLY A 30 -1.93 20.58 22.13
CA GLY A 30 -1.81 20.09 20.76
C GLY A 30 -0.45 19.46 20.47
N ALA A 31 -0.21 19.08 19.20
CA ALA A 31 1.12 18.70 18.73
C ALA A 31 1.36 19.26 17.32
N THR A 32 2.58 19.74 17.04
CA THR A 32 2.94 20.33 15.73
C THR A 32 4.18 19.66 15.14
N PRO A 33 4.35 19.62 13.81
CA PRO A 33 5.50 18.99 13.19
C PRO A 33 6.77 19.77 13.57
N ALA A 34 7.71 19.13 14.25
CA ALA A 34 8.92 19.80 14.74
C ALA A 34 10.21 18.99 14.58
N LEU A 35 10.12 17.67 14.42
CA LEU A 35 11.31 16.81 14.29
C LEU A 35 11.61 16.51 12.82
N SER A 36 12.88 16.62 12.42
CA SER A 36 13.37 16.10 11.13
C SER A 36 13.57 14.59 11.19
N ALA A 37 13.70 13.92 10.05
CA ALA A 37 14.06 12.49 10.00
C ALA A 37 15.37 12.21 10.78
N ALA A 38 16.34 13.13 10.75
CA ALA A 38 17.59 13.00 11.49
C ALA A 38 17.37 13.02 13.01
N ASP A 39 16.49 13.91 13.50
CA ASP A 39 16.13 13.96 14.92
C ASP A 39 15.43 12.68 15.37
N LEU A 40 14.56 12.12 14.52
CA LEU A 40 13.89 10.84 14.80
C LEU A 40 14.88 9.70 14.94
N ILE A 41 15.86 9.61 14.04
CA ILE A 41 16.92 8.59 14.05
C ILE A 41 17.81 8.71 15.28
N ALA A 42 18.23 9.94 15.63
CA ALA A 42 19.07 10.18 16.80
C ALA A 42 18.37 9.76 18.11
N ALA A 43 17.04 9.75 18.12
CA ALA A 43 16.23 9.36 19.26
C ALA A 43 15.92 7.85 19.34
N VAL A 44 16.37 7.01 18.39
CA VAL A 44 16.08 5.56 18.39
C VAL A 44 17.10 4.79 19.24
N PRO A 45 16.71 4.23 20.40
CA PRO A 45 17.59 3.35 21.16
C PRO A 45 17.90 2.06 20.38
N GLY A 46 19.12 1.54 20.50
CA GLY A 46 19.55 0.31 19.84
C GLY A 46 19.95 0.45 18.36
N LEU A 47 19.60 1.55 17.67
CA LEU A 47 19.97 1.72 16.27
C LEU A 47 21.49 1.83 16.06
N ALA A 48 22.19 2.55 16.96
CA ALA A 48 23.65 2.67 16.94
C ALA A 48 24.38 1.36 17.26
N GLU A 49 23.69 0.38 17.85
CA GLU A 49 24.23 -0.96 18.14
C GLU A 49 24.14 -1.87 16.90
N THR A 50 23.38 -1.47 15.88
CA THR A 50 23.32 -2.18 14.60
C THR A 50 24.51 -1.82 13.71
N SER A 51 24.79 -2.66 12.71
CA SER A 51 25.75 -2.36 11.63
C SER A 51 25.13 -1.58 10.46
N ILE A 52 23.95 -0.98 10.67
CA ILE A 52 23.18 -0.29 9.63
C ILE A 52 23.56 1.19 9.61
N ILE A 53 23.99 1.68 8.45
CA ILE A 53 24.24 3.10 8.21
C ILE A 53 22.94 3.72 7.69
N VAL A 54 22.46 4.76 8.36
CA VAL A 54 21.22 5.43 7.99
C VAL A 54 21.51 6.77 7.33
N GLU A 55 20.90 7.00 6.16
CA GLU A 55 20.95 8.27 5.43
C GLU A 55 19.57 8.89 5.39
N THR A 56 19.43 10.15 5.76
CA THR A 56 18.14 10.85 5.75
C THR A 56 17.92 11.66 4.49
N VAL A 57 16.69 11.61 3.98
CA VAL A 57 16.25 12.47 2.88
C VAL A 57 14.88 13.04 3.23
N GLU A 58 14.76 14.36 3.25
CA GLU A 58 13.49 15.04 3.47
C GLU A 58 12.78 15.21 2.12
N VAL A 59 11.69 14.47 1.91
CA VAL A 59 10.89 14.58 0.68
C VAL A 59 9.78 15.62 0.87
N ALA A 60 9.16 15.65 2.06
CA ALA A 60 8.14 16.61 2.44
C ALA A 60 7.95 16.71 3.97
N ARG A 61 7.20 17.73 4.41
CA ARG A 61 6.76 17.89 5.82
C ARG A 61 5.27 18.23 5.90
N LEU A 62 4.42 17.24 5.64
CA LEU A 62 2.97 17.40 5.63
C LEU A 62 2.30 16.42 6.61
N PRO A 63 1.12 16.75 7.16
CA PRO A 63 0.24 15.74 7.75
C PRO A 63 -0.11 14.68 6.71
N GLY A 64 -0.28 13.41 7.12
CA GLY A 64 -0.64 12.32 6.21
C GLY A 64 -1.94 12.58 5.42
N ALA A 65 -2.88 13.33 6.02
CA ALA A 65 -4.13 13.77 5.41
C ALA A 65 -3.97 14.81 4.29
N SER A 66 -2.76 15.37 4.08
CA SER A 66 -2.48 16.37 3.05
C SER A 66 -1.52 15.86 1.97
N LEU A 67 -1.25 14.55 1.93
CA LEU A 67 -0.46 13.93 0.87
C LEU A 67 -1.28 13.81 -0.43
N ASP A 68 -0.58 13.87 -1.56
CA ASP A 68 -1.16 13.75 -2.91
C ASP A 68 -0.36 12.75 -3.76
N PHE A 69 -0.95 12.28 -4.86
CA PHE A 69 -0.34 11.27 -5.74
C PHE A 69 1.00 11.72 -6.33
N ALA A 70 1.12 12.99 -6.74
CA ALA A 70 2.35 13.52 -7.33
C ALA A 70 3.51 13.46 -6.35
N ARG A 71 3.25 13.81 -5.08
CA ARG A 71 4.26 13.75 -4.02
C ARG A 71 4.65 12.32 -3.70
N LEU A 72 3.71 11.39 -3.67
CA LEU A 72 4.01 9.98 -3.42
C LEU A 72 4.79 9.34 -4.58
N ALA A 73 4.52 9.71 -5.83
CA ALA A 73 5.36 9.31 -6.96
C ALA A 73 6.78 9.89 -6.86
N ALA A 74 6.93 11.15 -6.43
CA ALA A 74 8.25 11.72 -6.15
C ALA A 74 8.99 10.98 -5.02
N THR A 75 8.27 10.50 -4.00
CA THR A 75 8.83 9.62 -2.95
C THR A 75 9.34 8.31 -3.53
N ALA A 76 8.56 7.64 -4.39
CA ALA A 76 8.98 6.41 -5.08
C ALA A 76 10.26 6.64 -5.90
N ALA A 77 10.29 7.72 -6.69
CA ALA A 77 11.46 8.10 -7.47
C ALA A 77 12.70 8.40 -6.59
N THR A 78 12.49 9.02 -5.43
CA THR A 78 13.57 9.28 -4.46
C THR A 78 14.09 7.98 -3.84
N ALA A 79 13.19 7.07 -3.42
CA ALA A 79 13.56 5.76 -2.90
C ALA A 79 14.38 4.96 -3.93
N ARG A 80 13.92 4.96 -5.19
CA ARG A 80 14.62 4.34 -6.32
C ARG A 80 16.03 4.89 -6.49
N LYS A 81 16.22 6.22 -6.49
CA LYS A 81 17.55 6.85 -6.60
C LYS A 81 18.49 6.43 -5.48
N GLN A 82 17.99 6.34 -4.24
CA GLN A 82 18.81 5.90 -3.09
C GLN A 82 19.23 4.44 -3.21
N ILE A 83 18.32 3.58 -3.65
CA ILE A 83 18.60 2.16 -3.93
C ILE A 83 19.61 2.02 -5.08
N GLU A 84 19.47 2.79 -6.15
CA GLU A 84 20.41 2.83 -7.28
C GLU A 84 21.80 3.32 -6.88
N ALA A 85 21.88 4.24 -5.90
CA ALA A 85 23.14 4.66 -5.30
C ALA A 85 23.76 3.58 -4.38
N GLY A 86 23.09 2.45 -4.15
CA GLY A 86 23.59 1.32 -3.37
C GLY A 86 22.99 1.15 -1.97
N ALA A 87 21.85 1.79 -1.67
CA ALA A 87 21.12 1.49 -0.44
C ALA A 87 20.56 0.06 -0.49
N SER A 88 20.67 -0.68 0.61
CA SER A 88 20.13 -2.04 0.77
C SER A 88 18.60 -2.06 0.84
N GLY A 89 17.99 -0.91 1.14
CA GLY A 89 16.55 -0.68 1.21
C GLY A 89 16.26 0.77 1.60
N ALA A 90 14.98 1.12 1.66
CA ALA A 90 14.54 2.44 2.09
C ALA A 90 13.35 2.35 3.06
N VAL A 91 13.22 3.34 3.94
CA VAL A 91 12.13 3.49 4.89
C VAL A 91 11.44 4.83 4.62
N VAL A 92 10.12 4.83 4.44
CA VAL A 92 9.28 6.03 4.37
C VAL A 92 8.60 6.21 5.72
N VAL A 93 8.83 7.39 6.31
CA VAL A 93 8.27 7.76 7.60
C VAL A 93 7.15 8.78 7.37
N GLN A 94 5.94 8.46 7.83
CA GLN A 94 4.76 9.32 7.66
C GLN A 94 3.75 9.23 8.82
N GLY A 95 2.69 10.04 8.75
CA GLY A 95 1.53 9.92 9.62
C GLY A 95 0.67 8.70 9.26
N THR A 96 0.01 8.10 10.25
CA THR A 96 -0.61 6.77 10.07
C THR A 96 -1.91 6.77 9.28
N ASP A 97 -2.58 7.90 9.10
CA ASP A 97 -3.93 7.97 8.52
C ASP A 97 -4.02 7.38 7.10
N THR A 98 -2.99 7.57 6.28
CA THR A 98 -2.97 7.17 4.87
C THR A 98 -1.85 6.18 4.55
N ILE A 99 -1.28 5.51 5.56
CA ILE A 99 -0.20 4.51 5.35
C ILE A 99 -0.63 3.42 4.38
N GLU A 100 -1.87 2.92 4.47
CA GLU A 100 -2.36 1.84 3.61
C GLU A 100 -2.46 2.23 2.13
N GLU A 101 -2.85 3.49 1.87
CA GLU A 101 -2.95 4.04 0.51
C GLU A 101 -1.57 4.38 -0.05
N THR A 102 -0.75 5.07 0.75
CA THR A 102 0.63 5.42 0.39
C THR A 102 1.46 4.18 0.12
N ALA A 103 1.45 3.19 1.01
CA ALA A 103 2.22 1.97 0.83
C ALA A 103 1.78 1.22 -0.42
N TYR A 104 0.47 1.16 -0.70
CA TYR A 104 -0.01 0.48 -1.90
C TYR A 104 0.35 1.22 -3.19
N LEU A 105 0.26 2.56 -3.22
CA LEU A 105 0.74 3.34 -4.36
C LEU A 105 2.24 3.12 -4.60
N LEU A 106 3.05 3.15 -3.54
CA LEU A 106 4.48 2.87 -3.64
C LEU A 106 4.72 1.43 -4.13
N ASP A 107 3.93 0.44 -3.70
CA ASP A 107 4.04 -0.97 -4.16
C ASP A 107 3.84 -1.10 -5.66
N LEU A 108 2.89 -0.33 -6.22
CA LEU A 108 2.61 -0.30 -7.65
C LEU A 108 3.73 0.38 -8.46
N LEU A 109 4.53 1.27 -7.86
CA LEU A 109 5.58 2.03 -8.54
C LEU A 109 7.00 1.51 -8.27
N HIS A 110 7.15 0.66 -7.27
CA HIS A 110 8.44 0.12 -6.88
C HIS A 110 8.82 -1.04 -7.77
N ASP A 111 9.85 -0.89 -8.60
CA ASP A 111 10.33 -1.91 -9.54
C ASP A 111 11.63 -2.61 -9.09
N ARG A 112 12.07 -2.32 -7.86
CA ARG A 112 13.34 -2.82 -7.31
C ARG A 112 13.15 -4.05 -6.43
N PRO A 113 14.14 -4.95 -6.33
CA PRO A 113 14.12 -6.07 -5.39
C PRO A 113 14.41 -5.65 -3.94
N GLU A 114 15.13 -4.56 -3.71
CA GLU A 114 15.38 -3.99 -2.37
C GLU A 114 14.04 -3.64 -1.70
N PRO A 115 13.87 -3.92 -0.39
CA PRO A 115 12.65 -3.57 0.32
C PRO A 115 12.48 -2.05 0.44
N LEU A 116 11.23 -1.62 0.28
CA LEU A 116 10.79 -0.28 0.65
C LEU A 116 9.76 -0.43 1.78
N VAL A 117 10.07 0.09 2.96
CA VAL A 117 9.26 -0.08 4.17
C VAL A 117 8.56 1.23 4.51
N VAL A 118 7.26 1.21 4.76
CA VAL A 118 6.51 2.36 5.26
C VAL A 118 6.22 2.16 6.74
N THR A 119 6.45 3.18 7.55
CA THR A 119 6.17 3.14 8.99
C THR A 119 5.68 4.49 9.52
N GLY A 120 5.22 4.49 10.76
CA GLY A 120 4.73 5.67 11.48
C GLY A 120 4.58 5.39 12.98
N ALA A 121 3.86 6.26 13.67
CA ALA A 121 3.59 6.12 15.11
C ALA A 121 2.15 6.51 15.42
N MET A 122 1.49 5.75 16.28
CA MET A 122 0.15 6.06 16.79
C MET A 122 0.20 7.00 18.00
N ARG A 123 1.30 7.01 18.75
CA ARG A 123 1.54 7.88 19.91
C ARG A 123 2.69 8.82 19.62
N HIS A 124 2.49 10.10 19.89
CA HIS A 124 3.56 11.10 19.73
C HIS A 124 4.66 10.91 20.79
N PRO A 125 5.89 11.40 20.54
CA PRO A 125 7.06 11.16 21.41
C PRO A 125 6.93 11.65 22.86
N GLY A 126 5.99 12.57 23.13
CA GLY A 126 5.74 13.11 24.47
C GLY A 126 4.88 12.22 25.37
N LEU A 127 4.32 11.11 24.87
CA LEU A 127 3.48 10.20 25.66
C LEU A 127 4.27 9.01 26.23
N ALA A 128 3.82 8.52 27.38
CA ALA A 128 4.26 7.23 27.88
C ALA A 128 3.90 6.12 26.87
N GLY A 129 4.87 5.26 26.56
CA GLY A 129 4.71 4.19 25.58
C GLY A 129 4.60 4.68 24.14
N ALA A 130 5.25 5.80 23.79
CA ALA A 130 5.44 6.21 22.40
C ALA A 130 6.03 5.05 21.57
N ASP A 131 5.39 4.74 20.44
CA ASP A 131 5.71 3.58 19.60
C ASP A 131 6.65 3.92 18.43
N GLY A 132 6.86 5.21 18.14
CA GLY A 132 7.72 5.68 17.05
C GLY A 132 9.14 5.11 17.04
N PRO A 133 9.91 5.15 18.15
CA PRO A 133 11.27 4.61 18.18
C PRO A 133 11.33 3.11 17.85
N ALA A 134 10.44 2.31 18.43
CA ALA A 134 10.37 0.87 18.18
C ALA A 134 10.00 0.57 16.72
N ASN A 135 8.96 1.24 16.21
CA ASN A 135 8.51 1.08 14.82
C ASN A 135 9.62 1.48 13.82
N LEU A 136 10.36 2.56 14.10
CA LEU A 136 11.45 3.02 13.24
C LEU A 136 12.63 2.04 13.23
N LEU A 137 13.04 1.52 14.40
CA LEU A 137 14.08 0.50 14.49
C LEU A 137 13.69 -0.78 13.73
N ALA A 138 12.47 -1.27 13.95
CA ALA A 138 11.93 -2.44 13.27
C ALA A 138 11.88 -2.25 11.75
N ALA A 139 11.46 -1.06 11.29
CA ALA A 139 11.39 -0.72 9.88
C ALA A 139 12.77 -0.66 9.22
N ILE A 140 13.74 0.02 9.85
CA ILE A 140 15.12 0.11 9.36
C ILE A 140 15.77 -1.27 9.29
N THR A 141 15.60 -2.08 10.33
CA THR A 141 16.16 -3.43 10.37
C THR A 141 15.53 -4.33 9.31
N THR A 142 14.21 -4.22 9.09
CA THR A 142 13.52 -4.92 8.00
C THR A 142 14.00 -4.45 6.62
N ALA A 143 14.19 -3.15 6.41
CA ALA A 143 14.71 -2.60 5.16
C ALA A 143 16.16 -3.04 4.87
N ALA A 144 16.95 -3.33 5.90
CA ALA A 144 18.30 -3.88 5.76
C ALA A 144 18.34 -5.41 5.65
N HIS A 145 17.22 -6.13 5.75
CA HIS A 145 17.22 -7.59 5.86
C HIS A 145 17.15 -8.29 4.48
N PRO A 146 18.03 -9.26 4.17
CA PRO A 146 18.03 -9.96 2.89
C PRO A 146 16.71 -10.66 2.59
N ASP A 147 16.05 -11.24 3.60
CA ASP A 147 14.78 -11.97 3.39
C ASP A 147 13.62 -11.05 2.98
N ALA A 148 13.69 -9.75 3.31
CA ALA A 148 12.68 -8.78 2.89
C ALA A 148 12.78 -8.43 1.39
N ARG A 149 13.88 -8.80 0.71
CA ARG A 149 14.03 -8.60 -0.73
C ARG A 149 12.96 -9.36 -1.52
N GLY A 150 12.52 -8.74 -2.62
CA GLY A 150 11.50 -9.29 -3.50
C GLY A 150 10.07 -9.25 -2.94
N GLN A 151 9.87 -8.77 -1.71
CA GLN A 151 8.53 -8.65 -1.10
C GLN A 151 7.81 -7.33 -1.44
N GLY A 152 8.38 -6.49 -2.31
CA GLY A 152 7.78 -5.22 -2.71
C GLY A 152 7.82 -4.18 -1.59
N VAL A 153 6.73 -3.44 -1.44
CA VAL A 153 6.56 -2.49 -0.35
C VAL A 153 5.93 -3.16 0.86
N LEU A 154 6.52 -2.91 2.02
CA LEU A 154 6.08 -3.46 3.31
C LEU A 154 5.60 -2.34 4.23
N VAL A 155 4.67 -2.66 5.12
CA VAL A 155 4.34 -1.80 6.27
C VAL A 155 4.83 -2.49 7.53
N VAL A 156 5.70 -1.82 8.30
CA VAL A 156 6.25 -2.36 9.54
C VAL A 156 5.82 -1.49 10.70
N ILE A 157 5.02 -2.06 11.60
CA ILE A 157 4.50 -1.36 12.78
C ILE A 157 4.12 -2.38 13.85
N SER A 158 4.32 -2.05 15.13
CA SER A 158 4.03 -2.95 16.25
C SER A 158 4.67 -4.35 16.08
N ASP A 159 5.92 -4.39 15.59
CA ASP A 159 6.69 -5.59 15.26
C ASP A 159 6.03 -6.54 14.24
N GLU A 160 4.99 -6.11 13.53
CA GLU A 160 4.37 -6.85 12.43
C GLU A 160 4.87 -6.34 11.08
N ILE A 161 5.16 -7.26 10.16
CA ILE A 161 5.59 -6.98 8.80
C ILE A 161 4.46 -7.33 7.86
N HIS A 162 3.78 -6.33 7.28
CA HIS A 162 2.65 -6.54 6.38
C HIS A 162 3.01 -6.24 4.93
N ALA A 163 2.36 -6.96 4.00
CA ALA A 163 2.35 -6.58 2.60
C ALA A 163 1.50 -5.31 2.39
N ALA A 164 2.05 -4.30 1.70
CA ALA A 164 1.35 -3.04 1.41
C ALA A 164 -0.05 -3.26 0.82
N ARG A 165 -0.18 -4.19 -0.14
CA ARG A 165 -1.46 -4.50 -0.79
C ARG A 165 -2.52 -5.17 0.09
N ARG A 166 -2.18 -5.63 1.29
CA ARG A 166 -3.10 -6.36 2.19
C ARG A 166 -3.39 -5.62 3.50
N VAL A 167 -2.51 -4.72 3.92
CA VAL A 167 -2.61 -4.05 5.22
C VAL A 167 -3.63 -2.91 5.19
N ARG A 168 -4.34 -2.72 6.29
CA ARG A 168 -5.22 -1.59 6.52
C ARG A 168 -5.21 -1.12 7.97
N LYS A 169 -5.44 0.16 8.21
CA LYS A 169 -5.67 0.76 9.52
C LYS A 169 -7.10 0.43 9.96
N THR A 170 -7.24 -0.26 11.08
CA THR A 170 -8.52 -0.79 11.59
C THR A 170 -9.04 -0.06 12.83
N HIS A 171 -8.20 0.80 13.42
CA HIS A 171 -8.50 1.55 14.63
C HIS A 171 -7.90 2.97 14.57
N THR A 172 -8.61 3.92 15.14
CA THR A 172 -8.22 5.33 15.16
C THR A 172 -7.12 5.71 16.16
N SER A 173 -6.73 4.83 17.10
CA SER A 173 -5.86 5.19 18.23
C SER A 173 -5.01 4.04 18.79
N SER A 174 -5.42 2.78 18.60
CA SER A 174 -4.63 1.62 19.04
C SER A 174 -3.29 1.54 18.28
N PRO A 175 -2.15 1.29 18.96
CA PRO A 175 -0.89 0.96 18.29
C PRO A 175 -0.96 -0.30 17.41
N ALA A 176 -1.78 -1.28 17.80
CA ALA A 176 -2.06 -2.50 17.03
C ALA A 176 -3.21 -2.28 16.01
N THR A 177 -3.16 -1.19 15.26
CA THR A 177 -4.23 -0.80 14.33
C THR A 177 -4.07 -1.37 12.92
N PHE A 178 -2.85 -1.61 12.47
CA PHE A 178 -2.63 -2.13 11.12
C PHE A 178 -2.84 -3.64 11.12
N CYS A 179 -3.76 -4.09 10.29
CA CYS A 179 -4.12 -5.50 10.17
C CYS A 179 -4.19 -5.87 8.68
N SER A 180 -3.97 -7.14 8.37
CA SER A 180 -4.18 -7.70 7.02
C SER A 180 -5.27 -8.77 7.10
N PRO A 181 -6.56 -8.40 7.04
CA PRO A 181 -7.66 -9.29 7.43
C PRO A 181 -7.71 -10.64 6.68
N ASP A 182 -7.34 -10.64 5.41
CA ASP A 182 -7.46 -11.84 4.55
C ASP A 182 -6.24 -12.78 4.63
N SER A 183 -5.07 -12.27 5.02
CA SER A 183 -3.82 -13.04 4.94
C SER A 183 -2.99 -13.09 6.22
N GLY A 184 -3.28 -12.21 7.19
CA GLY A 184 -2.35 -11.88 8.25
C GLY A 184 -1.08 -11.14 7.75
N PRO A 185 -0.18 -10.75 8.68
CA PRO A 185 1.13 -10.21 8.34
C PRO A 185 1.99 -11.26 7.61
N LEU A 186 2.95 -10.80 6.81
CA LEU A 186 3.96 -11.66 6.20
C LEU A 186 4.92 -12.23 7.23
N GLY A 187 5.16 -11.51 8.32
CA GLY A 187 6.13 -11.88 9.33
C GLY A 187 6.11 -10.96 10.54
N ARG A 188 7.12 -11.11 11.39
CA ARG A 188 7.31 -10.29 12.60
C ARG A 188 8.77 -9.90 12.76
N VAL A 189 9.04 -8.84 13.50
CA VAL A 189 10.37 -8.57 14.05
C VAL A 189 10.45 -9.23 15.42
N VAL A 190 11.28 -10.26 15.56
CA VAL A 190 11.42 -11.07 16.78
C VAL A 190 12.82 -10.86 17.32
N GLU A 191 12.92 -10.31 18.54
CA GLU A 191 14.22 -10.03 19.18
C GLU A 191 15.15 -9.20 18.26
N GLY A 192 14.58 -8.19 17.59
CA GLY A 192 15.30 -7.33 16.65
C GLY A 192 15.58 -7.97 15.28
N THR A 193 15.14 -9.21 15.02
CA THR A 193 15.36 -9.91 13.75
C THR A 193 14.07 -10.04 12.95
N PRO A 194 13.99 -9.53 11.70
CA PRO A 194 12.86 -9.78 10.80
C PRO A 194 12.75 -11.26 10.43
N VAL A 195 11.59 -11.87 10.73
CA VAL A 195 11.26 -13.26 10.42
C VAL A 195 10.01 -13.29 9.56
N LEU A 196 10.17 -13.63 8.27
CA LEU A 196 9.05 -13.81 7.34
C LEU A 196 8.52 -15.25 7.43
N LEU A 197 7.22 -15.38 7.68
CA LEU A 197 6.49 -16.65 7.76
C LEU A 197 5.73 -16.95 6.46
N SER A 198 5.45 -15.93 5.66
CA SER A 198 4.87 -16.06 4.33
C SER A 198 5.51 -15.08 3.35
N ARG A 199 5.43 -15.40 2.06
CA ARG A 199 5.95 -14.59 0.96
C ARG A 199 4.86 -14.30 -0.04
N LEU A 200 5.00 -13.16 -0.72
CA LEU A 200 4.12 -12.79 -1.81
C LEU A 200 4.51 -13.57 -3.07
N ALA A 201 3.52 -14.19 -3.72
CA ALA A 201 3.75 -15.01 -4.92
C ALA A 201 4.13 -14.18 -6.16
N ALA A 202 3.63 -12.95 -6.27
CA ALA A 202 3.84 -12.06 -7.40
C ALA A 202 3.80 -10.59 -6.98
N ARG A 203 4.20 -9.68 -7.88
CA ARG A 203 4.15 -8.22 -7.70
C ARG A 203 3.48 -7.56 -8.89
N ASN A 204 2.73 -6.50 -8.61
CA ASN A 204 1.90 -5.80 -9.59
C ASN A 204 2.48 -4.41 -9.86
N VAL A 205 3.66 -4.36 -10.50
CA VAL A 205 4.35 -3.10 -10.78
C VAL A 205 3.83 -2.49 -12.09
N LEU A 206 3.59 -1.18 -12.10
CA LEU A 206 3.08 -0.40 -13.23
C LEU A 206 4.17 0.49 -13.83
N PRO A 207 4.29 0.58 -15.16
CA PRO A 207 5.24 1.46 -15.83
C PRO A 207 4.67 2.89 -15.92
N LEU A 208 4.57 3.57 -14.78
CA LEU A 208 4.11 4.96 -14.74
C LEU A 208 5.15 5.89 -15.37
N ALA A 209 4.70 6.79 -16.25
CA ALA A 209 5.55 7.83 -16.84
C ALA A 209 5.91 8.92 -15.81
N ASP A 210 7.08 9.55 -15.98
CA ASP A 210 7.55 10.61 -15.07
C ASP A 210 6.68 11.89 -15.14
N ASP A 211 6.11 12.22 -16.30
CA ASP A 211 5.30 13.40 -16.57
C ASP A 211 3.79 13.14 -16.50
N VAL A 212 3.38 12.32 -15.53
CA VAL A 212 1.99 11.88 -15.38
C VAL A 212 1.01 13.02 -15.09
N THR A 213 -0.11 13.01 -15.82
CA THR A 213 -1.32 13.74 -15.43
C THR A 213 -2.23 12.80 -14.62
N TRP A 214 -2.49 13.15 -13.36
CA TRP A 214 -3.24 12.28 -12.46
C TRP A 214 -4.76 12.31 -12.77
N PRO A 215 -5.36 11.16 -13.13
CA PRO A 215 -6.80 11.08 -13.40
C PRO A 215 -7.60 11.27 -12.11
N GLN A 216 -8.80 11.82 -12.26
CA GLN A 216 -9.70 12.00 -11.13
C GLN A 216 -10.53 10.73 -10.93
N VAL A 217 -10.27 10.00 -9.84
CA VAL A 217 -11.03 8.79 -9.49
C VAL A 217 -11.82 9.01 -8.21
N GLY A 218 -13.14 8.93 -8.33
CA GLY A 218 -14.08 9.04 -7.22
C GLY A 218 -14.27 7.73 -6.46
N LEU A 219 -14.65 7.84 -5.19
CA LEU A 219 -15.06 6.72 -4.34
C LEU A 219 -16.47 6.97 -3.80
N LEU A 220 -17.43 6.13 -4.20
CA LEU A 220 -18.82 6.19 -3.77
C LEU A 220 -19.09 5.06 -2.78
N THR A 221 -19.33 5.42 -1.53
CA THR A 221 -19.70 4.44 -0.51
C THR A 221 -21.21 4.27 -0.46
N ILE A 222 -21.67 3.04 -0.69
CA ILE A 222 -23.09 2.70 -0.62
C ILE A 222 -23.51 2.66 0.85
N THR A 223 -24.66 3.23 1.15
CA THR A 223 -25.29 3.33 2.46
C THR A 223 -26.76 2.93 2.43
N LEU A 224 -27.32 2.63 3.60
CA LEU A 224 -28.70 2.16 3.74
C LEU A 224 -29.67 3.23 3.22
N GLY A 225 -30.51 2.86 2.26
CA GLY A 225 -31.49 3.77 1.67
C GLY A 225 -30.97 4.63 0.52
N ASP A 226 -29.74 4.38 0.03
CA ASP A 226 -29.26 5.02 -1.19
C ASP A 226 -30.13 4.66 -2.40
N ASP A 227 -30.43 5.67 -3.21
CA ASP A 227 -31.24 5.54 -4.43
C ASP A 227 -30.53 6.07 -5.68
N GLY A 228 -29.24 6.41 -5.55
CA GLY A 228 -28.37 6.73 -6.69
C GLY A 228 -28.67 8.08 -7.35
N ARG A 229 -29.68 8.83 -6.88
CA ARG A 229 -30.17 10.04 -7.56
C ARG A 229 -29.10 11.12 -7.77
N ARG A 230 -28.10 11.17 -6.88
CA ARG A 230 -27.01 12.16 -6.93
C ARG A 230 -25.78 11.67 -7.69
N TRP A 231 -25.68 10.38 -8.00
CA TRP A 231 -24.44 9.80 -8.51
C TRP A 231 -24.05 10.28 -9.90
N PRO A 232 -24.97 10.45 -10.87
CA PRO A 232 -24.59 10.95 -12.19
C PRO A 232 -23.91 12.32 -12.12
N ALA A 233 -24.45 13.25 -11.32
CA ALA A 233 -23.87 14.58 -11.13
C ALA A 233 -22.57 14.53 -10.32
N LEU A 234 -22.49 13.69 -9.28
CA LEU A 234 -21.25 13.49 -8.52
C LEU A 234 -20.13 12.86 -9.38
N ALA A 235 -20.50 12.13 -10.42
CA ALA A 235 -19.57 11.49 -11.33
C ALA A 235 -19.02 12.44 -12.41
N GLU A 236 -19.58 13.64 -12.54
CA GLU A 236 -19.08 14.63 -13.49
C GLU A 236 -17.64 15.03 -13.12
N GLY A 237 -16.74 14.94 -14.11
CA GLY A 237 -15.32 15.26 -13.93
C GLY A 237 -14.44 14.10 -13.42
N TYR A 238 -15.01 12.91 -13.14
CA TYR A 238 -14.21 11.72 -12.87
C TYR A 238 -13.87 10.93 -14.14
N ASP A 239 -12.61 10.49 -14.24
CA ASP A 239 -12.11 9.55 -15.25
C ASP A 239 -12.47 8.09 -14.91
N GLY A 240 -12.75 7.81 -13.63
CA GLY A 240 -13.02 6.49 -13.09
C GLY A 240 -13.76 6.56 -11.76
N LEU A 241 -14.46 5.47 -11.39
CA LEU A 241 -15.18 5.39 -10.13
C LEU A 241 -14.91 4.06 -9.43
N VAL A 242 -14.84 4.11 -8.10
CA VAL A 242 -14.92 2.93 -7.24
C VAL A 242 -16.21 3.01 -6.43
N VAL A 243 -16.93 1.90 -6.35
CA VAL A 243 -18.13 1.72 -5.55
C VAL A 243 -17.79 0.83 -4.36
N ALA A 244 -17.88 1.36 -3.13
CA ALA A 244 -17.78 0.57 -1.92
C ALA A 244 -19.17 0.01 -1.56
N ALA A 245 -19.48 -1.15 -2.14
CA ALA A 245 -20.75 -1.84 -2.05
C ALA A 245 -20.94 -2.61 -0.73
N PHE A 246 -22.15 -3.08 -0.48
CA PHE A 246 -22.48 -3.91 0.67
C PHE A 246 -21.94 -5.33 0.53
N GLY A 247 -21.50 -5.94 1.64
CA GLY A 247 -21.25 -7.37 1.73
C GLY A 247 -20.42 -7.92 0.57
N ALA A 248 -20.96 -8.92 -0.13
CA ALA A 248 -20.34 -9.58 -1.27
C ALA A 248 -20.25 -8.76 -2.57
N GLY A 249 -20.69 -7.49 -2.58
CA GLY A 249 -20.74 -6.64 -3.78
C GLY A 249 -22.15 -6.25 -4.19
N HIS A 250 -23.02 -5.90 -3.24
CA HIS A 250 -24.41 -5.56 -3.51
C HIS A 250 -24.70 -4.07 -3.37
N VAL A 251 -25.67 -3.59 -4.15
CA VAL A 251 -26.20 -2.23 -4.09
C VAL A 251 -27.74 -2.27 -4.04
N PRO A 252 -28.41 -1.22 -3.54
CA PRO A 252 -29.86 -1.12 -3.66
C PRO A 252 -30.28 -1.10 -5.14
N GLU A 253 -31.36 -1.83 -5.46
CA GLU A 253 -31.89 -1.94 -6.83
C GLU A 253 -32.11 -0.58 -7.51
N ALA A 254 -32.60 0.41 -6.77
CA ALA A 254 -32.83 1.76 -7.26
C ALA A 254 -31.57 2.45 -7.83
N THR A 255 -30.38 2.02 -7.41
CA THR A 255 -29.10 2.59 -7.85
C THR A 255 -28.58 1.96 -9.16
N VAL A 256 -29.11 0.79 -9.54
CA VAL A 256 -28.63 0.00 -10.68
C VAL A 256 -28.68 0.78 -12.01
N PRO A 257 -29.75 1.51 -12.36
CA PRO A 257 -29.78 2.27 -13.61
C PRO A 257 -28.67 3.31 -13.69
N ALA A 258 -28.36 3.99 -12.59
CA ALA A 258 -27.29 4.99 -12.54
C ALA A 258 -25.91 4.36 -12.72
N LEU A 259 -25.65 3.22 -12.07
CA LEU A 259 -24.38 2.50 -12.22
C LEU A 259 -24.20 1.91 -13.61
N ALA A 260 -25.26 1.35 -14.19
CA ALA A 260 -25.22 0.81 -15.55
C ALA A 260 -24.95 1.91 -16.59
N ASP A 261 -25.44 3.13 -16.35
CA ASP A 261 -25.12 4.28 -17.19
C ASP A 261 -23.68 4.75 -17.02
N LEU A 262 -23.20 4.84 -15.79
CA LEU A 262 -21.81 5.21 -15.50
C LEU A 262 -20.83 4.19 -16.09
N ALA A 263 -21.09 2.90 -15.94
CA ALA A 263 -20.23 1.82 -16.44
C ALA A 263 -20.13 1.81 -17.96
N ARG A 264 -21.09 2.39 -18.71
CA ARG A 264 -20.98 2.58 -20.16
C ARG A 264 -20.06 3.74 -20.55
N ARG A 265 -19.83 4.70 -19.64
CA ARG A 265 -19.08 5.94 -19.91
C ARG A 265 -17.63 5.90 -19.41
N LEU A 266 -17.40 5.27 -18.26
CA LEU A 266 -16.12 5.23 -17.59
C LEU A 266 -15.91 3.89 -16.84
N PRO A 267 -14.67 3.51 -16.49
CA PRO A 267 -14.41 2.33 -15.67
C PRO A 267 -15.00 2.50 -14.26
N VAL A 268 -15.96 1.64 -13.92
CA VAL A 268 -16.58 1.58 -12.59
C VAL A 268 -16.16 0.29 -11.92
N VAL A 269 -15.41 0.39 -10.84
CA VAL A 269 -14.91 -0.75 -10.06
C VAL A 269 -15.84 -1.02 -8.88
N LEU A 270 -16.27 -2.26 -8.74
CA LEU A 270 -17.08 -2.76 -7.63
C LEU A 270 -16.16 -3.35 -6.56
N ALA A 271 -16.10 -2.70 -5.40
CA ALA A 271 -15.37 -3.13 -4.22
C ALA A 271 -16.33 -3.33 -3.02
N SER A 272 -15.90 -4.05 -1.98
CA SER A 272 -16.71 -4.23 -0.78
C SER A 272 -16.31 -3.24 0.32
N ARG A 273 -17.28 -2.55 0.93
CA ARG A 273 -17.03 -1.66 2.07
C ARG A 273 -16.75 -2.40 3.40
N THR A 274 -16.88 -3.72 3.41
CA THR A 274 -16.64 -4.55 4.62
C THR A 274 -15.17 -4.48 5.06
N GLY A 275 -14.27 -4.33 4.08
CA GLY A 275 -12.83 -4.27 4.25
C GLY A 275 -12.18 -5.58 4.70
N ALA A 276 -12.85 -6.72 4.43
CA ALA A 276 -12.30 -8.06 4.45
C ALA A 276 -13.14 -8.96 3.53
N GLY A 277 -12.50 -9.91 2.87
CA GLY A 277 -13.14 -10.79 1.89
C GLY A 277 -13.32 -10.15 0.51
N PRO A 278 -13.50 -10.96 -0.53
CA PRO A 278 -13.58 -10.47 -1.89
C PRO A 278 -15.01 -10.05 -2.25
N VAL A 279 -15.13 -9.17 -3.25
CA VAL A 279 -16.38 -9.10 -4.04
C VAL A 279 -16.57 -10.45 -4.72
N LEU A 280 -17.76 -11.05 -4.62
CA LEU A 280 -18.10 -12.32 -5.27
C LEU A 280 -18.41 -12.10 -6.76
N SER A 281 -18.76 -13.14 -7.50
CA SER A 281 -19.03 -13.00 -8.95
C SER A 281 -20.21 -13.79 -9.51
N ASN A 282 -20.78 -14.72 -8.76
CA ASN A 282 -21.76 -15.67 -9.29
C ASN A 282 -22.66 -16.31 -8.21
N THR A 283 -22.84 -15.66 -7.05
CA THR A 283 -23.59 -16.23 -5.92
C THR A 283 -25.04 -15.75 -5.91
N TYR A 284 -25.29 -14.47 -6.16
CA TYR A 284 -26.62 -13.87 -6.15
C TYR A 284 -27.02 -13.35 -7.53
N GLY A 285 -28.32 -13.40 -7.83
CA GLY A 285 -28.88 -13.09 -9.15
C GLY A 285 -30.06 -12.12 -9.12
N PHE A 286 -30.13 -11.23 -8.13
CA PHE A 286 -31.15 -10.17 -8.06
C PHE A 286 -30.61 -8.84 -8.63
N PRO A 287 -31.48 -7.88 -9.04
CA PRO A 287 -31.03 -6.57 -9.47
C PRO A 287 -30.18 -5.85 -8.41
N GLY A 288 -28.94 -5.48 -8.75
CA GLY A 288 -27.99 -4.88 -7.81
C GLY A 288 -27.14 -5.89 -7.03
N SER A 289 -27.27 -7.19 -7.31
CA SER A 289 -26.28 -8.20 -6.89
C SER A 289 -24.96 -8.04 -7.64
N GLU A 290 -23.92 -8.69 -7.15
CA GLU A 290 -22.61 -8.72 -7.78
C GLU A 290 -22.69 -9.27 -9.21
N SER A 291 -23.41 -10.37 -9.44
CA SER A 291 -23.52 -10.98 -10.77
C SER A 291 -24.23 -10.04 -11.76
N ASP A 292 -25.29 -9.36 -11.32
CA ASP A 292 -26.02 -8.38 -12.13
C ASP A 292 -25.13 -7.18 -12.49
N LEU A 293 -24.40 -6.63 -11.52
CA LEU A 293 -23.52 -5.48 -11.75
C LEU A 293 -22.33 -5.81 -12.65
N LEU A 294 -21.72 -6.98 -12.49
CA LEU A 294 -20.64 -7.44 -13.36
C LEU A 294 -21.13 -7.67 -14.79
N ALA A 295 -22.33 -8.25 -14.96
CA ALA A 295 -22.96 -8.40 -16.28
C ALA A 295 -23.27 -7.04 -16.95
N ARG A 296 -23.42 -5.97 -16.16
CA ARG A 296 -23.59 -4.59 -16.64
C ARG A 296 -22.27 -3.87 -16.91
N GLY A 297 -21.14 -4.56 -16.78
CA GLY A 297 -19.82 -4.06 -17.15
C GLY A 297 -19.04 -3.43 -16.00
N LEU A 298 -19.49 -3.52 -14.74
CA LEU A 298 -18.64 -3.12 -13.61
C LEU A 298 -17.43 -4.06 -13.49
N ILE A 299 -16.31 -3.52 -13.05
CA ILE A 299 -15.03 -4.25 -12.89
C ILE A 299 -14.93 -4.75 -11.46
N ARG A 300 -14.66 -6.03 -11.26
CA ARG A 300 -14.55 -6.63 -9.93
C ARG A 300 -13.23 -6.23 -9.24
N ALA A 301 -13.28 -5.73 -8.01
CA ALA A 301 -12.06 -5.43 -7.23
C ALA A 301 -11.38 -6.67 -6.62
N GLY A 302 -12.11 -7.79 -6.51
CA GLY A 302 -11.63 -8.99 -5.82
C GLY A 302 -11.40 -8.70 -4.34
N PHE A 303 -10.23 -9.06 -3.82
CA PHE A 303 -9.80 -8.81 -2.44
C PHE A 303 -9.35 -7.37 -2.15
N LEU A 304 -9.27 -6.49 -3.15
CA LEU A 304 -8.91 -5.11 -2.89
C LEU A 304 -10.06 -4.38 -2.20
N ASP A 305 -9.74 -3.76 -1.05
CA ASP A 305 -10.64 -2.82 -0.40
C ASP A 305 -10.88 -1.57 -1.28
N PRO A 306 -11.90 -0.75 -1.00
CA PRO A 306 -12.25 0.38 -1.86
C PRO A 306 -11.15 1.44 -1.99
N TYR A 307 -10.30 1.61 -0.97
CA TYR A 307 -9.21 2.59 -1.01
C TYR A 307 -8.10 2.09 -1.93
N LYS A 308 -7.69 0.82 -1.78
CA LYS A 308 -6.70 0.20 -2.68
C LYS A 308 -7.22 0.09 -4.11
N ALA A 309 -8.49 -0.28 -4.30
CA ALA A 309 -9.11 -0.30 -5.61
C ALA A 309 -9.06 1.08 -6.28
N ARG A 310 -9.26 2.16 -5.52
CA ARG A 310 -9.15 3.54 -6.03
C ARG A 310 -7.72 3.87 -6.44
N ILE A 311 -6.74 3.56 -5.59
CA ILE A 311 -5.31 3.77 -5.92
C ILE A 311 -4.94 3.02 -7.21
N LEU A 312 -5.28 1.73 -7.31
CA LEU A 312 -4.99 0.94 -8.51
C LEU A 312 -5.66 1.53 -9.75
N LEU A 313 -6.95 1.89 -9.68
CA LEU A 313 -7.65 2.49 -10.81
C LEU A 313 -7.02 3.82 -11.24
N THR A 314 -6.60 4.65 -10.28
CA THR A 314 -5.91 5.92 -10.55
C THR A 314 -4.61 5.69 -11.33
N VAL A 315 -3.75 4.76 -10.88
CA VAL A 315 -2.47 4.50 -11.56
C VAL A 315 -2.71 3.82 -12.92
N LEU A 316 -3.69 2.93 -13.03
CA LEU A 316 -4.07 2.30 -14.29
C LEU A 316 -4.54 3.34 -15.32
N LEU A 317 -5.43 4.24 -14.95
CA LEU A 317 -5.93 5.30 -15.83
C LEU A 317 -4.85 6.33 -16.23
N ALA A 318 -3.83 6.48 -15.39
CA ALA A 318 -2.64 7.24 -15.70
C ALA A 318 -1.70 6.51 -16.69
N THR A 319 -1.81 5.18 -16.77
CA THR A 319 -0.94 4.32 -17.60
C THR A 319 -1.60 3.91 -18.92
N THR A 320 -2.91 3.67 -18.93
CA THR A 320 -3.67 3.17 -20.09
C THR A 320 -5.13 3.61 -20.04
N ARG A 321 -5.76 3.72 -21.21
CA ARG A 321 -7.21 3.93 -21.36
C ARG A 321 -7.94 2.68 -21.86
N ASP A 322 -7.21 1.58 -22.08
CA ASP A 322 -7.80 0.31 -22.53
C ASP A 322 -8.52 -0.42 -21.38
N ARG A 323 -9.83 -0.62 -21.55
CA ARG A 323 -10.69 -1.22 -20.52
C ARG A 323 -10.36 -2.68 -20.26
N ASP A 324 -9.94 -3.42 -21.29
CA ASP A 324 -9.64 -4.85 -21.15
C ASP A 324 -8.33 -5.05 -20.36
N THR A 325 -7.33 -4.21 -20.61
CA THR A 325 -6.11 -4.13 -19.80
C THR A 325 -6.43 -3.77 -18.35
N ILE A 326 -7.28 -2.75 -18.11
CA ILE A 326 -7.69 -2.36 -16.75
C ILE A 326 -8.38 -3.54 -16.05
N THR A 327 -9.31 -4.21 -16.73
CA THR A 327 -10.05 -5.36 -16.19
C THR A 327 -9.11 -6.52 -15.86
N SER A 328 -8.16 -6.82 -16.74
CA SER A 328 -7.14 -7.87 -16.53
C SER A 328 -6.22 -7.55 -15.35
N ALA A 329 -5.80 -6.29 -15.22
CA ALA A 329 -5.02 -5.82 -14.07
C ALA A 329 -5.78 -5.99 -12.75
N PHE A 330 -7.07 -5.63 -12.71
CA PHE A 330 -7.92 -5.88 -11.55
C PHE A 330 -8.11 -7.36 -11.24
N ALA A 331 -8.12 -8.23 -12.26
CA ALA A 331 -8.22 -9.67 -12.06
C ALA A 331 -7.00 -10.27 -11.37
N ALA A 332 -5.80 -9.92 -11.84
CA ALA A 332 -4.55 -10.34 -11.22
C ALA A 332 -4.38 -9.71 -9.82
N ALA A 333 -4.55 -8.38 -9.69
CA ALA A 333 -4.37 -7.69 -8.41
C ALA A 333 -5.44 -8.03 -7.37
N GLY A 334 -6.67 -8.26 -7.82
CA GLY A 334 -7.79 -8.69 -6.98
C GLY A 334 -7.76 -10.16 -6.59
N GLY A 335 -6.79 -10.94 -7.09
CA GLY A 335 -6.57 -12.34 -6.71
C GLY A 335 -7.63 -13.31 -7.23
N TYR A 336 -8.24 -13.01 -8.38
CA TYR A 336 -9.23 -13.88 -9.03
C TYR A 336 -8.87 -14.27 -10.47
N ALA A 337 -7.65 -13.96 -10.90
CA ALA A 337 -6.97 -14.55 -12.04
C ALA A 337 -5.55 -14.97 -11.64
N ASP A 338 -4.89 -15.73 -12.51
CA ASP A 338 -3.49 -16.10 -12.33
C ASP A 338 -2.62 -14.82 -12.27
N PRO A 339 -1.71 -14.65 -11.29
CA PRO A 339 -0.82 -13.50 -11.23
C PRO A 339 0.01 -13.26 -12.50
N ASP A 340 0.30 -14.30 -13.29
CA ASP A 340 1.02 -14.19 -14.56
C ASP A 340 0.20 -13.48 -15.65
N THR A 341 -1.10 -13.24 -15.42
CA THR A 341 -1.95 -12.41 -16.28
C THR A 341 -1.81 -10.91 -16.03
N TRP A 342 -0.95 -10.49 -15.09
CA TRP A 342 -0.64 -9.08 -14.89
C TRP A 342 -0.13 -8.46 -16.20
N PRO A 343 -0.77 -7.39 -16.72
CA PRO A 343 -0.50 -6.93 -18.10
C PRO A 343 0.91 -6.40 -18.35
N TRP A 344 1.66 -6.09 -17.28
CA TRP A 344 3.02 -5.58 -17.34
C TRP A 344 3.98 -6.57 -16.67
N PRO A 345 4.39 -7.64 -17.36
CA PRO A 345 5.31 -8.60 -16.79
C PRO A 345 6.59 -7.89 -16.33
N PRO A 346 7.23 -8.38 -15.25
CA PRO A 346 8.47 -7.77 -14.77
C PRO A 346 9.47 -7.65 -15.92
N SER A 347 10.01 -6.45 -16.15
CA SER A 347 11.07 -6.30 -17.15
C SER A 347 12.20 -7.27 -16.83
N GLN A 348 12.70 -8.00 -17.83
CA GLN A 348 13.78 -9.00 -17.69
C GLN A 348 15.13 -8.41 -17.19
N THR A 349 15.15 -7.14 -16.76
CA THR A 349 16.35 -6.42 -16.33
C THR A 349 16.90 -6.88 -14.98
N THR A 350 16.34 -7.92 -14.35
CA THR A 350 17.04 -8.64 -13.29
C THR A 350 16.80 -10.13 -13.48
N GLY A 351 17.87 -10.87 -13.79
CA GLY A 351 17.85 -12.33 -13.85
C GLY A 351 17.45 -12.90 -12.50
N PHE A 352 16.18 -13.24 -12.35
CA PHE A 352 15.67 -14.04 -11.25
C PHE A 352 14.80 -15.14 -11.83
N THR A 353 15.44 -16.25 -12.17
CA THR A 353 14.79 -17.55 -12.23
C THR A 353 14.61 -17.99 -10.78
N VAL A 354 13.36 -18.12 -10.33
CA VAL A 354 13.09 -18.96 -9.16
C VAL A 354 13.29 -20.39 -9.64
N GLU A 355 14.46 -20.98 -9.38
CA GLU A 355 14.62 -22.43 -9.47
C GLU A 355 13.57 -23.05 -8.55
N ARG A 356 12.52 -23.60 -9.15
CA ARG A 356 11.65 -24.53 -8.46
C ARG A 356 12.47 -25.81 -8.32
N ASP A 357 12.94 -26.10 -7.12
CA ASP A 357 13.48 -27.41 -6.76
C ASP A 357 12.41 -28.47 -7.05
N ALA A 358 12.51 -29.05 -8.24
CA ALA A 358 11.85 -30.28 -8.61
C ALA A 358 12.86 -31.40 -8.36
N ASP A 359 13.08 -31.77 -7.10
CA ASP A 359 13.53 -33.13 -6.75
C ASP A 359 13.49 -33.35 -5.23
N ALA A 360 12.40 -33.97 -4.77
CA ALA A 360 12.36 -34.71 -3.51
C ALA A 360 11.14 -35.65 -3.50
N ARG A 361 11.17 -36.68 -4.36
CA ARG A 361 10.49 -37.95 -4.12
C ARG A 361 11.38 -39.08 -4.63
N SER A 362 12.29 -39.51 -3.74
CA SER A 362 12.81 -40.88 -3.71
C SER A 362 11.84 -41.76 -2.92
#